data_AF-A0A1I6A9D6-F1
#
_entry.id   AF-A0A1I6A9D6-F1
#
_cell.length_a   1.000
_cell.length_b   1.000
_cell.length_c   1.000
_cell.angle_alpha   90.00
_cell.angle_beta   90.00
_cell.angle_gamma   90.00
#
_symmetry.space_group_name_H-M   'P 1'
#
loop_
_entity.id
_entity.type
_entity.pdbx_description
1 polymer ?
#
loop_
_entity_poly.entity_id
_entity_poly.type
_entity_poly.pdbx_seq_one_letter_code
_entity_poly.pdbx_strand_id
1 'polypeptide(L)'
;MHFDTELHASAPIPDWLEPKEARQRLYHEMSDFISSVAEEKDVPDEVAPAIAFKVTAGLGKTSTALRILAEQGSRLLQRGHVMIYMPTLDLADRAARDFAALGTGLPIQVIRGRTAPRSDDPDTPMCNRHDLVRQVQGLVPSITQSLCRARSKSGKIRHAPCAQGCHYLAQKEVTGTRIIFLAHTYLDALPPIDQRVPVAIRIIDEKVWSTRVKTMQISLDDFLDPPGAAFPTDLQEEYLEARTKLVAALRVGKSVSAALQDKRFACDRLEAFCKAEAEIRPELEIFPWDPRKTTAFRIDMFDRRAFQASRKRQAIFRRLAQDDPALDAQLTLGTVKEKGETRRVIKLHSFRSLPRDAPLMLLDADADPEITNRLAEGARFVPIEAKPEAEIIQVSGK
;
A
#
# COMPACT_ATOMS: atom_id res chain seq x y z
N MET A 1 24.32 -44.08 -9.79
CA MET A 1 23.16 -43.46 -10.46
C MET A 1 23.46 -41.98 -10.59
N HIS A 2 23.86 -41.56 -11.79
CA HIS A 2 24.02 -40.17 -12.16
C HIS A 2 22.63 -39.53 -12.26
N PHE A 3 22.40 -38.46 -11.51
CA PHE A 3 21.26 -37.57 -11.73
C PHE A 3 21.68 -36.53 -12.76
N ASP A 4 21.62 -36.90 -14.04
CA ASP A 4 21.50 -35.91 -15.12
C ASP A 4 20.04 -35.44 -15.11
N THR A 5 19.80 -34.31 -14.46
CA THR A 5 18.57 -33.55 -14.67
C THR A 5 18.97 -32.36 -15.52
N GLU A 6 18.82 -32.50 -16.83
CA GLU A 6 18.92 -31.40 -17.78
C GLU A 6 17.92 -30.31 -17.36
N LEU A 7 18.46 -29.18 -16.90
CA LEU A 7 17.73 -27.93 -16.69
C LEU A 7 17.31 -27.39 -18.06
N HIS A 8 16.25 -27.95 -18.64
CA HIS A 8 15.55 -27.35 -19.77
C HIS A 8 14.65 -26.22 -19.27
N ALA A 9 15.27 -25.06 -19.05
CA ALA A 9 14.57 -23.78 -18.97
C ALA A 9 15.36 -22.74 -19.76
N SER A 10 15.47 -22.92 -21.09
CA SER A 10 15.78 -21.77 -21.94
C SER A 10 14.51 -20.92 -22.00
N ALA A 11 14.41 -19.89 -21.15
CA ALA A 11 13.43 -18.84 -21.38
C ALA A 11 13.59 -18.37 -22.84
N PRO A 12 12.50 -18.20 -23.61
CA PRO A 12 12.60 -17.73 -24.98
C PRO A 12 13.40 -16.42 -25.00
N ILE A 13 14.37 -16.34 -25.90
CA ILE A 13 15.17 -15.11 -26.09
C ILE A 13 14.17 -14.00 -26.43
N PRO A 14 14.12 -12.90 -25.66
CA PRO A 14 13.23 -11.79 -25.96
C PRO A 14 13.45 -11.30 -27.39
N ASP A 15 12.38 -10.87 -28.06
CA ASP A 15 12.49 -10.17 -29.32
C ASP A 15 13.05 -8.77 -29.06
N TRP A 16 14.39 -8.68 -29.05
CA TRP A 16 15.12 -7.47 -28.69
C TRP A 16 14.98 -6.42 -29.79
N LEU A 17 14.39 -5.29 -29.45
CA LEU A 17 14.38 -4.12 -30.30
C LEU A 17 15.71 -3.36 -30.19
N GLU A 18 16.03 -2.62 -31.25
CA GLU A 18 17.07 -1.59 -31.16
C GLU A 18 16.62 -0.47 -30.20
N PRO A 19 17.51 0.13 -29.38
CA PRO A 19 17.12 1.10 -28.35
C PRO A 19 16.28 2.28 -28.86
N LYS A 20 16.54 2.74 -30.09
CA LYS A 20 15.77 3.82 -30.73
C LYS A 20 14.34 3.37 -31.06
N GLU A 21 14.18 2.18 -31.62
CA GLU A 21 12.88 1.60 -31.98
C GLU A 21 12.07 1.29 -30.71
N ALA A 22 12.71 0.75 -29.69
CA ALA A 22 12.10 0.53 -28.38
C ALA A 22 11.57 1.83 -27.76
N ARG A 23 12.35 2.93 -27.80
CA ARG A 23 11.90 4.25 -27.33
C ARG A 23 10.73 4.80 -28.13
N GLN A 24 10.73 4.62 -29.46
CA GLN A 24 9.63 5.04 -30.32
C GLN A 24 8.35 4.26 -30.04
N ARG A 25 8.44 2.93 -29.95
CA ARG A 25 7.31 2.06 -29.59
C ARG A 25 6.76 2.40 -28.21
N LEU A 26 7.64 2.62 -27.23
CA LEU A 26 7.26 3.03 -25.88
C LEU A 26 6.47 4.34 -25.89
N TYR A 27 6.97 5.35 -26.60
CA TYR A 27 6.29 6.64 -26.72
C TYR A 27 4.91 6.49 -27.38
N HIS A 28 4.83 5.74 -28.49
CA HIS A 28 3.57 5.52 -29.20
C HIS A 28 2.53 4.82 -28.32
N GLU A 29 2.86 3.68 -27.73
CA GLU A 29 1.92 2.92 -26.90
C GLU A 29 1.47 3.69 -25.64
N MET A 30 2.38 4.43 -24.99
CA MET A 30 2.03 5.30 -23.86
C MET A 30 1.14 6.47 -24.29
N SER A 31 1.46 7.11 -25.42
CA SER A 31 0.71 8.23 -25.96
C SER A 31 -0.70 7.82 -26.36
N ASP A 32 -0.84 6.68 -27.02
CA ASP A 32 -2.13 6.13 -27.45
C ASP A 32 -3.01 5.82 -26.24
N PHE A 33 -2.46 5.18 -25.20
CA PHE A 33 -3.19 4.92 -23.97
C PHE A 33 -3.61 6.21 -23.24
N ILE A 34 -2.71 7.20 -23.16
CA ILE A 34 -3.05 8.49 -22.53
C ILE A 34 -4.11 9.24 -23.35
N SER A 35 -4.02 9.19 -24.68
CA SER A 35 -5.00 9.80 -25.59
C SER A 35 -6.37 9.15 -25.44
N SER A 36 -6.43 7.81 -25.42
CA SER A 36 -7.70 7.10 -25.24
C SER A 36 -8.35 7.45 -23.90
N VAL A 37 -7.57 7.51 -22.82
CA VAL A 37 -8.06 7.92 -21.49
C VAL A 37 -8.56 9.38 -21.47
N ALA A 38 -7.90 10.26 -22.22
CA ALA A 38 -8.33 11.66 -22.31
C ALA A 38 -9.67 11.81 -23.08
N GLU A 39 -9.89 10.98 -24.10
CA GLU A 39 -11.05 11.04 -25.01
C GLU A 39 -12.28 10.25 -24.53
N GLU A 40 -12.09 9.21 -23.73
CA GLU A 40 -13.14 8.29 -23.29
C GLU A 40 -14.18 8.99 -22.40
N LYS A 41 -15.39 9.24 -22.90
CA LYS A 41 -16.37 10.12 -22.21
C LYS A 41 -16.92 9.57 -20.90
N ASP A 42 -16.91 8.25 -20.71
CA ASP A 42 -17.41 7.55 -19.52
C ASP A 42 -16.46 6.41 -19.15
N VAL A 43 -16.11 6.27 -17.87
CA VAL A 43 -15.41 5.06 -17.39
C VAL A 43 -16.46 3.94 -17.35
N PRO A 44 -16.27 2.81 -18.05
CA PRO A 44 -17.21 1.71 -17.99
C PRO A 44 -17.46 1.27 -16.54
N ASP A 45 -18.72 0.97 -16.20
CA ASP A 45 -19.14 0.61 -14.84
C ASP A 45 -18.45 -0.66 -14.27
N GLU A 46 -17.76 -1.45 -15.08
CA GLU A 46 -17.21 -2.75 -14.65
C GLU A 46 -15.72 -2.72 -14.27
N VAL A 47 -14.79 -2.13 -15.03
CA VAL A 47 -13.37 -1.93 -14.62
C VAL A 47 -12.71 -0.83 -15.48
N ALA A 48 -12.05 0.17 -14.88
CA ALA A 48 -11.31 1.18 -15.65
C ALA A 48 -10.13 0.57 -16.43
N PRO A 49 -9.74 1.07 -17.62
CA PRO A 49 -8.65 0.47 -18.41
C PRO A 49 -7.31 0.40 -17.64
N ALA A 50 -6.54 -0.66 -17.86
CA ALA A 50 -5.15 -0.75 -17.37
C ALA A 50 -4.19 -1.23 -18.43
N ILE A 51 -2.96 -0.75 -18.32
CA ILE A 51 -1.82 -1.18 -19.10
C ILE A 51 -0.60 -1.35 -18.20
N ALA A 52 0.20 -2.38 -18.47
CA ALA A 52 1.47 -2.62 -17.82
C ALA A 52 2.55 -2.75 -18.87
N PHE A 53 3.56 -1.89 -18.77
CA PHE A 53 4.71 -1.89 -19.64
C PHE A 53 5.87 -2.61 -18.95
N LYS A 54 6.33 -3.72 -19.54
CA LYS A 54 7.62 -4.32 -19.21
C LYS A 54 8.69 -3.65 -20.08
N VAL A 55 9.49 -2.75 -19.52
CA VAL A 55 10.42 -1.94 -20.32
C VAL A 55 11.84 -2.04 -19.78
N THR A 56 12.80 -2.38 -20.66
CA THR A 56 14.22 -2.47 -20.28
C THR A 56 14.68 -1.21 -19.53
N ALA A 57 15.39 -1.42 -18.42
CA ALA A 57 15.98 -0.33 -17.64
C ALA A 57 16.86 0.56 -18.53
N GLY A 58 16.79 1.88 -18.33
CA GLY A 58 17.55 2.85 -19.15
C GLY A 58 16.87 3.30 -20.45
N LEU A 59 15.72 2.72 -20.85
CA LEU A 59 14.95 3.21 -22.01
C LEU A 59 14.19 4.52 -21.75
N GLY A 60 14.24 5.06 -20.53
CA GLY A 60 13.65 6.35 -20.19
C GLY A 60 12.15 6.33 -19.91
N LYS A 61 11.60 5.23 -19.36
CA LYS A 61 10.18 5.04 -18.95
C LYS A 61 9.55 6.31 -18.36
N THR A 62 10.09 6.76 -17.24
CA THR A 62 9.61 7.92 -16.49
C THR A 62 9.71 9.19 -17.34
N SER A 63 10.84 9.41 -18.01
CA SER A 63 11.04 10.60 -18.87
C SER A 63 10.04 10.66 -20.02
N THR A 64 9.70 9.51 -20.62
CA THR A 64 8.72 9.40 -21.71
C THR A 64 7.33 9.71 -21.20
N ALA A 65 6.92 9.14 -20.07
CA ALA A 65 5.63 9.45 -19.44
C ALA A 65 5.50 10.95 -19.12
N LEU A 66 6.54 11.58 -18.56
CA LEU A 66 6.54 13.02 -18.26
C LEU A 66 6.42 13.89 -19.52
N ARG A 67 7.10 13.54 -20.62
CA ARG A 67 6.96 14.27 -21.90
C ARG A 67 5.56 14.16 -22.48
N ILE A 68 4.95 12.97 -22.46
CA ILE A 68 3.59 12.79 -22.95
C ILE A 68 2.59 13.57 -22.09
N LEU A 69 2.77 13.58 -20.76
CA LEU A 69 1.96 14.41 -19.87
C LEU A 69 2.17 15.91 -20.10
N ALA A 70 3.35 16.33 -20.54
CA ALA A 70 3.60 17.73 -20.90
C ALA A 70 2.80 18.14 -22.15
N GLU A 71 2.65 17.21 -23.10
CA GLU A 71 1.92 17.42 -24.36
C GLU A 71 0.39 17.30 -24.17
N GLN A 72 -0.07 16.36 -23.35
CA GLN A 72 -1.48 15.94 -23.29
C GLN A 72 -2.15 16.19 -21.93
N GLY A 73 -1.38 16.59 -20.91
CA GLY A 73 -1.85 16.68 -19.52
C GLY A 73 -2.99 17.67 -19.31
N SER A 74 -3.10 18.73 -20.13
CA SER A 74 -4.21 19.68 -20.05
C SER A 74 -5.57 19.01 -20.25
N ARG A 75 -5.67 18.02 -21.14
CA ARG A 75 -6.92 17.26 -21.39
C ARG A 75 -7.24 16.33 -20.22
N LEU A 76 -6.24 15.65 -19.67
CA LEU A 76 -6.42 14.82 -18.47
C LEU A 76 -6.89 15.65 -17.26
N LEU A 77 -6.34 16.85 -17.09
CA LEU A 77 -6.69 17.75 -16.00
C LEU A 77 -8.11 18.31 -16.09
N GLN A 78 -8.77 18.25 -17.24
CA GLN A 78 -10.21 18.55 -17.35
C GLN A 78 -11.07 17.45 -16.73
N ARG A 79 -10.53 16.22 -16.65
CA ARG A 79 -11.21 15.05 -16.10
C ARG A 79 -10.96 14.87 -14.62
N GLY A 80 -9.81 15.28 -14.10
CA GLY A 80 -9.43 15.01 -12.71
C GLY A 80 -7.96 15.19 -12.41
N HIS A 81 -7.53 14.67 -11.27
CA HIS A 81 -6.11 14.60 -10.89
C HIS A 81 -5.36 13.54 -11.71
N VAL A 82 -4.16 13.88 -12.16
CA VAL A 82 -3.20 12.89 -12.67
C VAL A 82 -2.30 12.49 -11.50
N MET A 83 -2.29 11.23 -11.10
CA MET A 83 -1.50 10.76 -9.96
C MET A 83 -0.30 9.94 -10.43
N ILE A 84 0.91 10.38 -10.08
CA ILE A 84 2.16 9.71 -10.45
C ILE A 84 2.82 9.20 -9.17
N TYR A 85 3.00 7.89 -9.09
CA TYR A 85 3.55 7.19 -7.94
C TYR A 85 5.00 6.77 -8.22
N MET A 86 5.93 7.30 -7.43
CA MET A 86 7.36 6.98 -7.45
C MET A 86 7.75 6.16 -6.22
N PRO A 87 8.82 5.33 -6.26
CA PRO A 87 9.22 4.50 -5.12
C PRO A 87 9.44 5.29 -3.82
N THR A 88 10.04 6.47 -3.92
CA THR A 88 10.39 7.33 -2.78
C THR A 88 9.95 8.76 -2.99
N LEU A 89 9.90 9.54 -1.90
CA LEU A 89 9.61 10.98 -1.96
C LEU A 89 10.68 11.72 -2.78
N ASP A 90 11.96 11.37 -2.63
CA ASP A 90 13.06 12.04 -3.36
C ASP A 90 12.95 11.84 -4.88
N LEU A 91 12.49 10.65 -5.30
CA LEU A 91 12.21 10.38 -6.72
C LEU A 91 10.97 11.13 -7.21
N ALA A 92 9.93 11.27 -6.37
CA ALA A 92 8.77 12.12 -6.67
C ALA A 92 9.17 13.60 -6.84
N ASP A 93 10.04 14.11 -5.96
CA ASP A 93 10.58 15.47 -6.06
C ASP A 93 11.45 15.67 -7.30
N ARG A 94 12.27 14.68 -7.66
CA ARG A 94 13.05 14.70 -8.90
C ARG A 94 12.14 14.76 -10.12
N ALA A 95 11.18 13.84 -10.22
CA ALA A 95 10.25 13.78 -11.34
C ALA A 95 9.41 15.06 -11.48
N ALA A 96 9.00 15.67 -10.37
CA ALA A 96 8.30 16.94 -10.38
C ALA A 96 9.17 18.10 -10.89
N ARG A 97 10.46 18.14 -10.51
CA ARG A 97 11.43 19.12 -11.05
C ARG A 97 11.68 18.91 -12.54
N ASP A 98 11.88 17.67 -12.95
CA ASP A 98 12.10 17.31 -14.36
C ASP A 98 10.88 17.71 -15.21
N PHE A 99 9.67 17.47 -14.71
CA PHE A 99 8.43 17.90 -15.37
C PHE A 99 8.28 19.43 -15.41
N ALA A 100 8.58 20.12 -14.30
CA ALA A 100 8.54 21.59 -14.26
C ALA A 100 9.51 22.22 -15.26
N ALA A 101 10.69 21.62 -15.44
CA ALA A 101 11.71 22.05 -16.39
C ALA A 101 11.25 21.95 -17.86
N LEU A 102 10.20 21.19 -18.17
CA LEU A 102 9.59 21.14 -19.50
C LEU A 102 8.78 22.42 -19.83
N GLY A 103 8.55 23.31 -18.86
CA GLY A 103 8.00 24.65 -19.13
C GLY A 103 6.52 24.69 -19.54
N THR A 104 5.73 23.68 -19.19
CA THR A 104 4.34 23.51 -19.64
C THR A 104 3.34 24.48 -18.98
N GLY A 105 3.69 25.02 -17.81
CA GLY A 105 2.77 25.80 -16.97
C GLY A 105 1.65 24.99 -16.32
N LEU A 106 1.61 23.66 -16.48
CA LEU A 106 0.58 22.82 -15.88
C LEU A 106 0.73 22.77 -14.35
N PRO A 107 -0.38 22.78 -13.59
CA PRO A 107 -0.34 22.82 -12.14
C PRO A 107 0.14 21.49 -11.56
N ILE A 108 1.28 21.51 -10.88
CA ILE A 108 1.87 20.34 -10.23
C ILE A 108 1.86 20.47 -8.70
N GLN A 109 1.90 19.33 -8.01
CA GLN A 109 2.06 19.26 -6.56
C GLN A 109 2.80 17.98 -6.17
N VAL A 110 3.80 18.10 -5.29
CA VAL A 110 4.42 16.95 -4.63
C VAL A 110 3.77 16.76 -3.26
N ILE A 111 3.30 15.55 -2.98
CA ILE A 111 2.64 15.22 -1.72
C ILE A 111 3.64 14.65 -0.72
N ARG A 112 3.66 15.26 0.46
CA ARG A 112 4.59 14.97 1.55
C ARG A 112 3.86 14.46 2.78
N GLY A 113 4.46 13.45 3.41
CA GLY A 113 4.00 12.90 4.69
C GLY A 113 4.21 13.87 5.85
N ARG A 114 3.56 13.60 6.98
CA ARG A 114 3.67 14.43 8.20
C ARG A 114 5.09 14.56 8.73
N THR A 115 5.90 13.51 8.58
CA THR A 115 7.28 13.43 9.05
C THR A 115 8.30 13.77 7.96
N ALA A 116 7.84 14.05 6.74
CA ALA A 116 8.71 14.42 5.63
C ALA A 116 9.23 15.85 5.81
N PRO A 117 10.43 16.17 5.30
CA PRO A 117 10.94 17.55 5.28
C PRO A 117 10.07 18.43 4.40
N ARG A 118 10.00 19.73 4.71
CA ARG A 118 9.33 20.71 3.85
C ARG A 118 10.17 20.99 2.61
N SER A 119 9.53 21.47 1.55
CA SER A 119 10.21 21.85 0.32
C SER A 119 10.98 23.17 0.45
N ASP A 120 10.46 24.10 1.25
CA ASP A 120 11.04 25.42 1.49
C ASP A 120 12.05 25.44 2.66
N ASP A 121 11.96 24.45 3.54
CA ASP A 121 12.86 24.26 4.68
C ASP A 121 13.11 22.76 4.92
N PRO A 122 14.16 22.18 4.32
CA PRO A 122 14.46 20.76 4.42
C PRO A 122 14.76 20.24 5.83
N ASP A 123 15.15 21.12 6.76
CA ASP A 123 15.45 20.73 8.15
C ASP A 123 14.20 20.65 9.02
N THR A 124 13.09 21.24 8.56
CA THR A 124 11.83 21.26 9.29
C THR A 124 10.83 20.25 8.70
N PRO A 125 10.23 19.36 9.51
CA PRO A 125 9.19 18.46 9.04
C PRO A 125 7.86 19.18 8.75
N MET A 126 7.04 18.60 7.88
CA MET A 126 5.71 19.11 7.52
C MET A 126 4.76 19.28 8.73
N CYS A 127 4.98 18.54 9.81
CA CYS A 127 4.17 18.58 11.03
C CYS A 127 5.01 18.96 12.28
N ASN A 128 4.58 19.99 13.00
CA ASN A 128 5.22 20.40 14.26
C ASN A 128 5.11 19.34 15.39
N ARG A 129 4.20 18.37 15.26
CA ARG A 129 4.02 17.24 16.19
C ARG A 129 4.52 15.91 15.58
N HIS A 130 5.52 15.95 14.70
CA HIS A 130 6.00 14.78 13.95
C HIS A 130 6.49 13.62 14.83
N ASP A 131 7.05 13.92 16.01
CA ASP A 131 7.47 12.94 17.01
C ASP A 131 6.28 12.15 17.58
N LEU A 132 5.19 12.85 17.95
CA LEU A 132 3.95 12.20 18.39
C LEU A 132 3.34 11.39 17.25
N VAL A 133 3.35 11.92 16.03
CA VAL A 133 2.87 11.21 14.83
C VAL A 133 3.56 9.86 14.68
N ARG A 134 4.91 9.80 14.80
CA ARG A 134 5.66 8.54 14.72
C ARG A 134 5.23 7.54 15.79
N GLN A 135 4.93 8.00 16.99
CA GLN A 135 4.56 7.12 18.10
C GLN A 135 3.15 6.53 17.95
N VAL A 136 2.21 7.30 17.40
CA VAL A 136 0.78 6.91 17.31
C VAL A 136 0.38 6.35 15.95
N GLN A 137 1.27 6.39 14.96
CA GLN A 137 1.01 5.83 13.63
C GLN A 137 0.65 4.35 13.74
N GLY A 138 -0.51 3.98 13.20
CA GLY A 138 -1.04 2.62 13.28
C GLY A 138 -1.70 2.25 14.61
N LEU A 139 -1.68 3.13 15.63
CA LEU A 139 -2.41 2.94 16.90
C LEU A 139 -3.77 3.63 16.89
N VAL A 140 -3.87 4.79 16.26
CA VAL A 140 -5.12 5.55 16.16
C VAL A 140 -5.79 5.36 14.79
N PRO A 141 -7.14 5.39 14.71
CA PRO A 141 -7.85 5.30 13.42
C PRO A 141 -7.54 6.48 12.49
N SER A 142 -7.36 7.68 13.04
CA SER A 142 -7.06 8.89 12.28
C SER A 142 -6.13 9.82 13.04
N ILE A 143 -4.94 10.04 12.48
CA ILE A 143 -3.95 10.98 13.03
C ILE A 143 -4.50 12.41 13.01
N THR A 144 -5.27 12.76 11.97
CA THR A 144 -5.90 14.09 11.87
C THR A 144 -6.90 14.32 13.00
N GLN A 145 -7.76 13.34 13.28
CA GLN A 145 -8.73 13.43 14.37
C GLN A 145 -8.05 13.43 15.73
N SER A 146 -7.02 12.60 15.91
CA SER A 146 -6.34 12.41 17.19
C SER A 146 -5.44 13.61 17.57
N LEU A 147 -4.75 14.21 16.59
CA LEU A 147 -3.71 15.22 16.87
C LEU A 147 -3.97 16.61 16.29
N CYS A 148 -4.85 16.77 15.30
CA CYS A 148 -5.00 18.03 14.56
C CYS A 148 -6.37 18.71 14.78
N ARG A 149 -7.48 18.03 14.51
CA ARG A 149 -8.83 18.57 14.68
C ARG A 149 -9.86 17.48 14.91
N ALA A 150 -10.75 17.67 15.89
CA ALA A 150 -11.81 16.71 16.22
C ALA A 150 -13.07 17.43 16.71
N ARG A 151 -14.20 16.74 16.64
CA ARG A 151 -15.46 17.19 17.22
C ARG A 151 -15.45 16.87 18.72
N SER A 152 -15.73 17.87 19.56
CA SER A 152 -15.91 17.66 21.01
C SER A 152 -17.24 16.96 21.30
N LYS A 153 -17.42 16.50 22.55
CA LYS A 153 -18.70 15.97 23.05
C LYS A 153 -19.86 16.96 22.86
N SER A 154 -19.59 18.25 22.86
CA SER A 154 -20.57 19.32 22.63
C SER A 154 -20.86 19.58 21.15
N GLY A 155 -20.35 18.76 20.23
CA GLY A 155 -20.54 18.93 18.78
C GLY A 155 -19.67 20.02 18.12
N LYS A 156 -18.83 20.74 18.88
CA LYS A 156 -17.97 21.82 18.34
C LYS A 156 -16.67 21.24 17.78
N ILE A 157 -16.26 21.68 16.59
CA ILE A 157 -14.95 21.32 16.04
C ILE A 157 -13.89 22.13 16.78
N ARG A 158 -12.91 21.43 17.35
CA ARG A 158 -11.74 22.04 18.01
C ARG A 158 -10.47 21.63 17.28
N HIS A 159 -9.55 22.58 17.20
CA HIS A 159 -8.26 22.42 16.54
C HIS A 159 -7.12 22.42 17.57
N ALA A 160 -6.05 21.69 17.26
CA ALA A 160 -4.79 21.84 17.95
C ALA A 160 -4.20 23.23 17.65
N PRO A 161 -3.44 23.84 18.58
CA PRO A 161 -2.79 25.13 18.35
C PRO A 161 -1.90 25.16 17.10
N CYS A 162 -1.21 24.05 16.80
CA CYS A 162 -0.34 23.94 15.63
C CYS A 162 -1.09 23.64 14.30
N ALA A 163 -2.42 23.59 14.31
CA ALA A 163 -3.18 23.33 13.09
C ALA A 163 -3.23 24.55 12.16
N GLN A 164 -3.24 25.76 12.72
CA GLN A 164 -3.15 26.99 11.96
C GLN A 164 -1.75 27.10 11.32
N GLY A 165 -1.70 27.33 10.00
CA GLY A 165 -0.44 27.39 9.25
C GLY A 165 0.29 26.05 9.11
N CYS A 166 -0.37 24.92 9.37
CA CYS A 166 0.26 23.60 9.25
C CYS A 166 0.50 23.24 7.77
N HIS A 167 1.77 23.16 7.36
CA HIS A 167 2.18 22.78 6.01
C HIS A 167 1.58 21.45 5.55
N TYR A 168 1.49 20.45 6.43
CA TYR A 168 0.84 19.19 6.08
C TYR A 168 -0.65 19.37 5.70
N LEU A 169 -1.40 20.17 6.46
CA LEU A 169 -2.83 20.39 6.22
C LEU A 169 -3.06 21.31 5.01
N ALA A 170 -2.19 22.30 4.81
CA ALA A 170 -2.24 23.22 3.67
C ALA A 170 -2.21 22.48 2.32
N GLN A 171 -1.54 21.32 2.22
CA GLN A 171 -1.57 20.49 1.02
C GLN A 171 -2.98 20.14 0.54
N LYS A 172 -3.95 20.03 1.46
CA LYS A 172 -5.36 19.70 1.15
C LYS A 172 -6.20 20.92 0.76
N GLU A 173 -5.74 22.11 1.13
CA GLU A 173 -6.45 23.37 0.86
C GLU A 173 -6.19 23.87 -0.58
N VAL A 174 -5.21 23.26 -1.25
CA VAL A 174 -4.87 23.49 -2.64
C VAL A 174 -6.01 23.01 -3.55
N THR A 175 -6.75 23.94 -4.19
CA THR A 175 -7.97 23.66 -4.97
C THR A 175 -7.70 23.49 -6.47
N GLY A 176 -8.52 22.67 -7.14
CA GLY A 176 -8.44 22.43 -8.60
C GLY A 176 -7.62 21.21 -8.97
N THR A 177 -7.74 20.78 -10.22
CA THR A 177 -7.05 19.60 -10.75
C THR A 177 -5.55 19.85 -10.90
N ARG A 178 -4.75 18.79 -10.68
CA ARG A 178 -3.28 18.86 -10.64
C ARG A 178 -2.65 17.55 -11.09
N ILE A 179 -1.41 17.65 -11.55
CA ILE A 179 -0.49 16.51 -11.65
C ILE A 179 0.20 16.35 -10.29
N ILE A 180 -0.09 15.23 -9.63
CA ILE A 180 0.26 14.97 -8.25
C ILE A 180 1.34 13.88 -8.20
N PHE A 181 2.51 14.25 -7.70
CA PHE A 181 3.63 13.33 -7.50
C PHE A 181 3.61 12.79 -6.07
N LEU A 182 3.66 11.46 -5.93
CA LEU A 182 3.47 10.73 -4.68
C LEU A 182 4.54 9.65 -4.53
N ALA A 183 4.92 9.36 -3.28
CA ALA A 183 5.63 8.12 -2.99
C ALA A 183 4.68 6.92 -3.02
N HIS A 184 5.18 5.71 -3.32
CA HIS A 184 4.43 4.46 -3.32
C HIS A 184 3.71 4.19 -1.99
N THR A 185 4.21 4.74 -0.88
CA THR A 185 3.52 4.64 0.43
C THR A 185 2.09 5.19 0.41
N TYR A 186 1.76 6.11 -0.50
CA TYR A 186 0.40 6.63 -0.70
C TYR A 186 -0.51 5.73 -1.52
N LEU A 187 -0.01 4.58 -1.96
CA LEU A 187 -0.86 3.56 -2.56
C LEU A 187 -1.66 2.75 -1.51
N ASP A 188 -1.30 2.86 -0.23
CA ASP A 188 -1.99 2.25 0.91
C ASP A 188 -2.67 3.28 1.82
N ALA A 189 -2.57 4.56 1.50
CA ALA A 189 -3.04 5.66 2.34
C ALA A 189 -3.66 6.77 1.49
N LEU A 190 -4.72 7.41 2.00
CA LEU A 190 -5.33 8.55 1.32
C LEU A 190 -4.38 9.76 1.36
N PRO A 191 -3.96 10.31 0.21
CA PRO A 191 -3.14 11.52 0.19
C PRO A 191 -3.93 12.74 0.70
N PRO A 192 -3.27 13.73 1.33
CA PRO A 192 -3.91 14.95 1.81
C PRO A 192 -4.26 15.91 0.65
N ILE A 193 -5.17 15.50 -0.22
CA ILE A 193 -5.69 16.28 -1.36
C ILE A 193 -7.22 16.35 -1.30
N ASP A 194 -7.84 17.17 -2.16
CA ASP A 194 -9.30 17.22 -2.28
C ASP A 194 -9.85 15.94 -2.93
N GLN A 195 -10.40 15.05 -2.11
CA GLN A 195 -10.94 13.76 -2.55
C GLN A 195 -12.24 13.89 -3.38
N ARG A 196 -12.82 15.10 -3.49
CA ARG A 196 -14.00 15.33 -4.35
C ARG A 196 -13.63 15.46 -5.82
N VAL A 197 -12.36 15.75 -6.11
CA VAL A 197 -11.85 15.78 -7.46
C VAL A 197 -11.53 14.34 -7.87
N PRO A 198 -12.13 13.82 -8.94
CA PRO A 198 -11.85 12.46 -9.42
C PRO A 198 -10.40 12.30 -9.87
N VAL A 199 -9.94 11.06 -9.97
CA VAL A 199 -8.62 10.73 -10.53
C VAL A 199 -8.79 10.43 -12.02
N ALA A 200 -8.09 11.18 -12.87
CA ALA A 200 -8.12 10.99 -14.32
C ALA A 200 -7.30 9.76 -14.74
N ILE A 201 -6.14 9.55 -14.12
CA ILE A 201 -5.25 8.41 -14.37
C ILE A 201 -4.26 8.24 -13.21
N ARG A 202 -3.87 6.99 -12.95
CA ARG A 202 -2.75 6.61 -12.08
C ARG A 202 -1.59 6.08 -12.91
N ILE A 203 -0.42 6.65 -12.73
CA ILE A 203 0.83 6.15 -13.33
C ILE A 203 1.71 5.68 -12.17
N ILE A 204 2.08 4.40 -12.16
CA ILE A 204 2.94 3.82 -11.12
C ILE A 204 4.27 3.46 -11.78
N ASP A 205 5.32 4.16 -11.35
CA ASP A 205 6.68 3.93 -11.80
C ASP A 205 7.39 2.93 -10.89
N GLU A 206 8.20 2.07 -11.50
CA GLU A 206 8.97 1.00 -10.86
C GLU A 206 8.12 -0.08 -10.16
N LYS A 207 8.82 -1.13 -9.74
CA LYS A 207 8.27 -2.35 -9.13
C LYS A 207 7.51 -2.08 -7.84
N VAL A 208 6.20 -2.33 -7.85
CA VAL A 208 5.31 -2.04 -6.72
C VAL A 208 4.88 -3.28 -5.92
N TRP A 209 4.92 -4.49 -6.51
CA TRP A 209 4.33 -5.69 -5.89
C TRP A 209 4.94 -6.06 -4.53
N SER A 210 6.22 -5.78 -4.32
CA SER A 210 6.90 -6.04 -3.04
C SER A 210 6.28 -5.26 -1.89
N THR A 211 5.79 -4.04 -2.15
CA THR A 211 5.08 -3.21 -1.17
C THR A 211 3.63 -3.66 -0.94
N ARG A 212 3.08 -4.46 -1.87
CA ARG A 212 1.70 -4.97 -1.80
C ARG A 212 1.57 -6.29 -1.08
N VAL A 213 2.65 -7.06 -0.99
CA VAL A 213 2.72 -8.27 -0.17
C VAL A 213 3.02 -7.89 1.27
N LYS A 214 2.12 -8.20 2.19
CA LYS A 214 2.27 -7.93 3.63
C LYS A 214 2.18 -9.21 4.41
N THR A 215 3.18 -9.46 5.23
CA THR A 215 3.15 -10.55 6.21
C THR A 215 2.93 -9.98 7.59
N MET A 216 1.78 -10.28 8.17
CA MET A 216 1.50 -10.01 9.57
C MET A 216 1.91 -11.22 10.41
N GLN A 217 2.42 -11.00 11.63
CA GLN A 217 2.87 -12.07 12.51
C GLN A 217 2.36 -11.86 13.93
N ILE A 218 1.85 -12.91 14.57
CA ILE A 218 1.48 -12.94 15.98
C ILE A 218 2.16 -14.15 16.65
N SER A 219 2.68 -13.97 17.86
CA SER A 219 3.24 -15.09 18.63
C SER A 219 2.14 -16.07 19.02
N LEU A 220 2.49 -17.35 19.22
CA LEU A 220 1.51 -18.32 19.72
C LEU A 220 0.96 -17.92 21.10
N ASP A 221 1.80 -17.36 21.95
CA ASP A 221 1.39 -16.89 23.27
C ASP A 221 0.34 -15.77 23.14
N ASP A 222 0.65 -14.70 22.39
CA ASP A 222 -0.30 -13.60 22.17
C ASP A 222 -1.58 -14.07 21.45
N PHE A 223 -1.49 -15.08 20.58
CA PHE A 223 -2.66 -15.60 19.88
C PHE A 223 -3.57 -16.41 20.82
N LEU A 224 -2.98 -17.23 21.68
CA LEU A 224 -3.70 -18.11 22.61
C LEU A 224 -4.03 -17.46 23.96
N ASP A 225 -3.54 -16.25 24.22
CA ASP A 225 -3.87 -15.48 25.42
C ASP A 225 -5.39 -15.49 25.69
N PRO A 226 -5.83 -15.79 26.93
CA PRO A 226 -7.25 -15.77 27.26
C PRO A 226 -7.90 -14.43 26.93
N PRO A 227 -9.17 -14.44 26.45
CA PRO A 227 -9.86 -13.19 26.19
C PRO A 227 -10.04 -12.42 27.52
N GLY A 228 -9.96 -11.10 27.47
CA GLY A 228 -10.17 -10.26 28.66
C GLY A 228 -11.61 -10.33 29.17
N ALA A 229 -11.83 -9.86 30.41
CA ALA A 229 -13.14 -9.93 31.07
C ALA A 229 -14.29 -9.24 30.32
N ALA A 230 -13.97 -8.26 29.45
CA ALA A 230 -14.96 -7.56 28.62
C ALA A 230 -15.41 -8.35 27.38
N PHE A 231 -14.78 -9.49 27.06
CA PHE A 231 -15.14 -10.29 25.88
C PHE A 231 -16.48 -11.00 26.10
N PRO A 232 -17.40 -11.00 25.11
CA PRO A 232 -18.74 -11.58 25.25
C PRO A 232 -18.72 -13.04 25.72
N THR A 233 -19.33 -13.31 26.87
CA THR A 233 -19.27 -14.62 27.54
C THR A 233 -19.85 -15.75 26.69
N ASP A 234 -20.89 -15.46 25.92
CA ASP A 234 -21.53 -16.39 24.98
C ASP A 234 -20.65 -16.80 23.80
N LEU A 235 -19.54 -16.09 23.56
CA LEU A 235 -18.57 -16.39 22.51
C LEU A 235 -17.29 -17.04 23.02
N GLN A 236 -17.00 -16.98 24.34
CA GLN A 236 -15.67 -17.28 24.88
C GLN A 236 -15.21 -18.71 24.62
N GLU A 237 -16.07 -19.70 24.87
CA GLU A 237 -15.74 -21.11 24.72
C GLU A 237 -15.39 -21.43 23.26
N GLU A 238 -16.27 -21.08 22.33
CA GLU A 238 -16.07 -21.28 20.90
C GLU A 238 -14.86 -20.49 20.38
N TYR A 239 -14.64 -19.27 20.87
CA TYR A 239 -13.48 -18.46 20.51
C TYR A 239 -12.15 -19.12 20.92
N LEU A 240 -12.10 -19.72 22.12
CA LEU A 240 -10.93 -20.47 22.59
C LEU A 240 -10.74 -21.78 21.81
N GLU A 241 -11.83 -22.49 21.53
CA GLU A 241 -11.81 -23.73 20.74
C GLU A 241 -11.28 -23.47 19.31
N ALA A 242 -11.80 -22.43 18.63
CA ALA A 242 -11.38 -22.07 17.28
C ALA A 242 -9.88 -21.76 17.18
N ARG A 243 -9.33 -20.99 18.14
CA ARG A 243 -7.91 -20.66 18.18
C ARG A 243 -7.03 -21.90 18.40
N THR A 244 -7.47 -22.79 19.29
CA THR A 244 -6.75 -24.04 19.57
C THR A 244 -6.75 -24.96 18.34
N LYS A 245 -7.91 -25.12 17.69
CA LYS A 245 -8.05 -25.89 16.44
C LYS A 245 -7.17 -25.34 15.31
N LEU A 246 -7.16 -24.01 15.14
CA LEU A 246 -6.31 -23.35 14.15
C LEU A 246 -4.82 -23.65 14.38
N VAL A 247 -4.34 -23.50 15.63
CA VAL A 247 -2.94 -23.79 15.96
C VAL A 247 -2.62 -25.26 15.77
N ALA A 248 -3.53 -26.16 16.15
CA ALA A 248 -3.36 -27.60 15.94
C ALA A 248 -3.24 -27.94 14.45
N ALA A 249 -4.12 -27.40 13.60
CA ALA A 249 -4.09 -27.61 12.15
C ALA A 249 -2.76 -27.14 11.53
N LEU A 250 -2.33 -25.91 11.87
CA LEU A 250 -1.06 -25.36 11.39
C LEU A 250 0.16 -26.17 11.83
N ARG A 251 0.15 -26.76 13.05
CA ARG A 251 1.26 -27.59 13.55
C ARG A 251 1.44 -28.89 12.78
N VAL A 252 0.35 -29.46 12.28
CA VAL A 252 0.38 -30.73 11.52
C VAL A 252 0.30 -30.51 10.00
N GLY A 253 0.38 -29.26 9.54
CA GLY A 253 0.32 -28.91 8.11
C GLY A 253 -1.02 -29.22 7.45
N LYS A 254 -2.12 -29.24 8.22
CA LYS A 254 -3.48 -29.44 7.69
C LYS A 254 -4.15 -28.10 7.36
N SER A 255 -5.13 -28.16 6.47
CA SER A 255 -6.02 -27.04 6.15
C SER A 255 -6.67 -26.49 7.43
N VAL A 256 -6.51 -25.17 7.63
CA VAL A 256 -7.15 -24.45 8.73
C VAL A 256 -8.63 -24.28 8.44
N SER A 257 -8.97 -24.00 7.18
CA SER A 257 -10.37 -23.92 6.74
C SER A 257 -11.11 -25.21 7.04
N ALA A 258 -10.58 -26.36 6.63
CA ALA A 258 -11.17 -27.68 6.90
C ALA A 258 -11.25 -28.00 8.40
N ALA A 259 -10.24 -27.61 9.20
CA ALA A 259 -10.26 -27.82 10.65
C ALA A 259 -11.35 -27.00 11.36
N LEU A 260 -11.83 -25.93 10.72
CA LEU A 260 -12.90 -25.06 11.23
C LEU A 260 -14.24 -25.26 10.49
N GLN A 261 -14.38 -26.23 9.57
CA GLN A 261 -15.64 -26.54 8.85
C GLN A 261 -16.79 -27.10 9.73
N ASP A 262 -16.65 -27.10 11.05
CA ASP A 262 -17.73 -27.40 11.98
C ASP A 262 -18.84 -26.34 11.85
N LYS A 263 -20.13 -26.71 11.86
CA LYS A 263 -21.25 -25.76 11.83
C LYS A 263 -21.16 -24.71 12.95
N ARG A 264 -20.43 -25.02 14.03
CA ARG A 264 -20.14 -24.09 15.14
C ARG A 264 -19.20 -22.94 14.75
N PHE A 265 -18.45 -23.02 13.65
CA PHE A 265 -17.55 -21.96 13.17
C PHE A 265 -17.89 -21.52 11.73
N ALA A 266 -19.18 -21.51 11.39
CA ALA A 266 -19.66 -20.89 10.15
C ALA A 266 -19.21 -19.42 10.04
N CYS A 267 -19.26 -18.86 8.82
CA CYS A 267 -18.78 -17.49 8.53
C CYS A 267 -19.31 -16.44 9.52
N ASP A 268 -20.62 -16.45 9.81
CA ASP A 268 -21.26 -15.53 10.76
C ASP A 268 -20.63 -15.57 12.16
N ARG A 269 -20.16 -16.75 12.61
CA ARG A 269 -19.54 -16.91 13.92
C ARG A 269 -18.11 -16.39 13.94
N LEU A 270 -17.35 -16.61 12.86
CA LEU A 270 -16.02 -16.03 12.68
C LEU A 270 -16.09 -14.50 12.58
N GLU A 271 -17.14 -13.96 11.94
CA GLU A 271 -17.43 -12.53 11.93
C GLU A 271 -17.79 -11.99 13.33
N ALA A 272 -18.55 -12.74 14.13
CA ALA A 272 -18.83 -12.39 15.52
C ALA A 272 -17.54 -12.28 16.36
N PHE A 273 -16.60 -13.22 16.19
CA PHE A 273 -15.28 -13.12 16.82
C PHE A 273 -14.51 -11.87 16.38
N CYS A 274 -14.57 -11.52 15.10
CA CYS A 274 -13.95 -10.31 14.58
C CYS A 274 -14.51 -9.04 15.21
N LYS A 275 -15.83 -9.00 15.41
CA LYS A 275 -16.54 -7.87 16.02
C LYS A 275 -16.19 -7.76 17.50
N ALA A 276 -16.25 -8.87 18.24
CA ALA A 276 -15.87 -8.91 19.65
C ALA A 276 -14.43 -8.43 19.88
N GLU A 277 -13.46 -8.92 19.09
CA GLU A 277 -12.06 -8.44 19.14
C GLU A 277 -11.92 -6.94 18.79
N ALA A 278 -12.82 -6.38 17.99
CA ALA A 278 -12.81 -4.94 17.70
C ALA A 278 -13.31 -4.12 18.90
N GLU A 279 -14.42 -4.56 19.49
CA GLU A 279 -15.16 -3.83 20.54
C GLU A 279 -14.41 -3.77 21.86
N ILE A 280 -13.71 -4.85 22.24
CA ILE A 280 -12.95 -4.89 23.49
C ILE A 280 -11.53 -4.34 23.38
N ARG A 281 -11.13 -3.90 22.18
CA ARG A 281 -9.75 -3.47 21.92
C ARG A 281 -9.45 -2.21 22.73
N PRO A 282 -8.29 -2.13 23.41
CA PRO A 282 -7.89 -0.89 24.06
C PRO A 282 -7.73 0.22 23.02
N GLU A 283 -8.37 1.37 23.24
CA GLU A 283 -8.24 2.54 22.38
C GLU A 283 -7.29 3.57 22.98
N LEU A 284 -6.40 4.11 22.15
CA LEU A 284 -5.55 5.22 22.55
C LEU A 284 -6.34 6.53 22.43
N GLU A 285 -6.97 6.94 23.54
CA GLU A 285 -7.73 8.18 23.62
C GLU A 285 -6.82 9.40 23.75
N ILE A 286 -6.51 10.04 22.62
CA ILE A 286 -5.79 11.32 22.58
C ILE A 286 -6.55 12.31 21.70
N PHE A 287 -6.56 13.58 22.12
CA PHE A 287 -7.32 14.62 21.44
C PHE A 287 -6.45 15.82 21.03
N PRO A 288 -6.84 16.59 20.00
CA PRO A 288 -6.04 17.71 19.50
C PRO A 288 -5.73 18.79 20.55
N TRP A 289 -6.66 18.99 21.50
CA TRP A 289 -6.58 19.97 22.57
C TRP A 289 -5.87 19.45 23.84
N ASP A 290 -5.45 18.19 23.87
CA ASP A 290 -4.69 17.68 25.00
C ASP A 290 -3.31 18.36 25.06
N PRO A 291 -2.83 18.74 26.25
CA PRO A 291 -1.46 19.20 26.42
C PRO A 291 -0.47 18.12 25.99
N ARG A 292 0.66 18.53 25.40
CA ARG A 292 1.68 17.60 24.87
C ARG A 292 2.15 16.58 25.91
N LYS A 293 2.34 17.00 27.16
CA LYS A 293 2.74 16.12 28.28
C LYS A 293 1.68 15.04 28.56
N THR A 294 0.40 15.42 28.56
CA THR A 294 -0.72 14.47 28.75
C THR A 294 -0.80 13.48 27.60
N THR A 295 -0.65 13.94 26.35
CA THR A 295 -0.62 13.05 25.18
C THR A 295 0.53 12.06 25.27
N ALA A 296 1.74 12.52 25.59
CA ALA A 296 2.91 11.65 25.74
C ALA A 296 2.72 10.61 26.84
N PHE A 297 2.20 11.01 28.01
CA PHE A 297 1.89 10.09 29.11
C PHE A 297 0.89 8.99 28.71
N ARG A 298 -0.19 9.36 28.00
CA ARG A 298 -1.16 8.36 27.52
C ARG A 298 -0.58 7.40 26.49
N ILE A 299 0.33 7.86 25.63
CA ILE A 299 1.02 7.01 24.66
C ILE A 299 1.93 6.01 25.37
N ASP A 300 2.67 6.47 26.39
CA ASP A 300 3.60 5.64 27.17
C ASP A 300 2.88 4.55 27.97
N MET A 301 1.76 4.90 28.59
CA MET A 301 0.92 3.98 29.36
C MET A 301 0.04 3.05 28.50
N PHE A 302 -0.02 3.26 27.18
CA PHE A 302 -0.90 2.48 26.31
C PHE A 302 -0.36 1.08 26.07
N ASP A 303 -1.19 0.06 26.29
CA ASP A 303 -0.83 -1.33 26.04
C ASP A 303 -0.80 -1.63 24.53
N ARG A 304 0.34 -1.29 23.91
CA ARG A 304 0.61 -1.55 22.49
C ARG A 304 0.58 -3.04 22.16
N ARG A 305 0.97 -3.90 23.10
CA ARG A 305 1.05 -5.36 22.90
C ARG A 305 -0.37 -5.92 22.77
N ALA A 306 -1.24 -5.64 23.74
CA ALA A 306 -2.63 -6.07 23.71
C ALA A 306 -3.37 -5.50 22.48
N PHE A 307 -3.17 -4.23 22.16
CA PHE A 307 -3.75 -3.61 20.96
C PHE A 307 -3.34 -4.33 19.67
N GLN A 308 -2.03 -4.58 19.49
CA GLN A 308 -1.52 -5.23 18.29
C GLN A 308 -1.97 -6.69 18.21
N ALA A 309 -1.93 -7.43 19.33
CA ALA A 309 -2.38 -8.81 19.39
C ALA A 309 -3.87 -8.92 19.00
N SER A 310 -4.73 -8.06 19.55
CA SER A 310 -6.14 -7.97 19.17
C SER A 310 -6.33 -7.69 17.67
N ARG A 311 -5.63 -6.69 17.12
CA ARG A 311 -5.70 -6.39 15.68
C ARG A 311 -5.28 -7.57 14.80
N LYS A 312 -4.27 -8.32 15.22
CA LYS A 312 -3.74 -9.47 14.49
C LYS A 312 -4.70 -10.66 14.57
N ARG A 313 -5.26 -10.97 15.74
CA ARG A 313 -6.32 -11.98 15.90
C ARG A 313 -7.54 -11.64 15.06
N GLN A 314 -8.02 -10.40 15.12
CA GLN A 314 -9.11 -9.93 14.27
C GLN A 314 -8.81 -10.12 12.78
N ALA A 315 -7.60 -9.79 12.33
CA ALA A 315 -7.23 -9.94 10.92
C ALA A 315 -7.23 -11.41 10.47
N ILE A 316 -6.76 -12.33 11.32
CA ILE A 316 -6.81 -13.77 11.07
C ILE A 316 -8.27 -14.22 10.95
N PHE A 317 -9.13 -13.91 11.93
CA PHE A 317 -10.54 -14.31 11.89
C PHE A 317 -11.30 -13.70 10.72
N ARG A 318 -11.02 -12.44 10.37
CA ARG A 318 -11.66 -11.78 9.21
C ARG A 318 -11.29 -12.51 7.93
N ARG A 319 -10.06 -12.99 7.83
CA ARG A 319 -9.59 -13.74 6.67
C ARG A 319 -10.21 -15.14 6.64
N LEU A 320 -10.33 -15.82 7.79
CA LEU A 320 -11.01 -17.12 7.88
C LEU A 320 -12.51 -17.04 7.57
N ALA A 321 -13.15 -15.91 7.84
CA ALA A 321 -14.55 -15.68 7.52
C ALA A 321 -14.81 -15.50 6.01
N GLN A 322 -13.76 -15.27 5.21
CA GLN A 322 -13.87 -15.21 3.76
C GLN A 322 -13.87 -16.64 3.22
N ASP A 323 -14.91 -17.01 2.48
CA ASP A 323 -15.00 -18.28 1.76
C ASP A 323 -14.06 -18.25 0.53
N ASP A 324 -12.76 -18.35 0.79
CA ASP A 324 -11.70 -18.23 -0.21
C ASP A 324 -10.77 -19.44 -0.17
N PRO A 325 -10.68 -20.23 -1.25
CA PRO A 325 -9.78 -21.38 -1.36
C PRO A 325 -8.30 -21.05 -1.11
N ALA A 326 -7.86 -19.80 -1.33
CA ALA A 326 -6.49 -19.37 -1.11
C ALA A 326 -6.15 -19.15 0.39
N LEU A 327 -7.12 -19.30 1.29
CA LEU A 327 -6.97 -19.08 2.73
C LEU A 327 -5.86 -19.94 3.37
N ASP A 328 -5.80 -21.22 3.04
CA ASP A 328 -4.85 -22.15 3.66
C ASP A 328 -3.39 -21.88 3.24
N ALA A 329 -3.18 -21.35 2.03
CA ALA A 329 -1.85 -20.93 1.57
C ALA A 329 -1.37 -19.63 2.25
N GLN A 330 -2.28 -18.86 2.85
CA GLN A 330 -1.98 -17.55 3.44
C GLN A 330 -1.68 -17.62 4.94
N LEU A 331 -2.05 -18.71 5.62
CA LEU A 331 -1.76 -18.90 7.04
C LEU A 331 -0.69 -19.96 7.22
N THR A 332 0.46 -19.57 7.78
CA THR A 332 1.57 -20.50 8.03
C THR A 332 2.08 -20.40 9.47
N LEU A 333 2.69 -21.48 9.95
CA LEU A 333 3.44 -21.47 11.20
C LEU A 333 4.91 -21.24 10.89
N GLY A 334 5.53 -20.27 11.56
CA GLY A 334 6.95 -19.99 11.43
C GLY A 334 7.64 -19.81 12.76
N THR A 335 8.95 -19.58 12.68
CA THR A 335 9.80 -19.30 13.83
C THR A 335 10.50 -17.97 13.61
N VAL A 336 10.57 -17.14 14.65
CA VAL A 336 11.29 -15.86 14.65
C VAL A 336 12.26 -15.85 15.82
N LYS A 337 13.48 -15.36 15.59
CA LYS A 337 14.44 -15.08 16.65
C LYS A 337 14.33 -13.61 17.04
N GLU A 338 13.98 -13.34 18.29
CA GLU A 338 13.85 -11.99 18.82
C GLU A 338 14.61 -11.90 20.15
N LYS A 339 15.56 -10.97 20.26
CA LYS A 339 16.43 -10.79 21.45
C LYS A 339 17.11 -12.09 21.94
N GLY A 340 17.45 -12.99 21.03
CA GLY A 340 18.09 -14.29 21.34
C GLY A 340 17.11 -15.42 21.67
N GLU A 341 15.83 -15.13 21.88
CA GLU A 341 14.79 -16.13 22.09
C GLU A 341 14.17 -16.58 20.77
N THR A 342 13.90 -17.88 20.67
CA THR A 342 13.22 -18.46 19.51
C THR A 342 11.73 -18.60 19.82
N ARG A 343 10.87 -17.89 19.09
CA ARG A 343 9.42 -17.91 19.29
C ARG A 343 8.70 -18.44 18.06
N ARG A 344 7.64 -19.23 18.29
CA ARG A 344 6.72 -19.66 17.23
C ARG A 344 5.70 -18.57 16.97
N VAL A 345 5.45 -18.30 15.69
CA VAL A 345 4.53 -17.26 15.23
C VAL A 345 3.58 -17.81 14.17
N ILE A 346 2.34 -17.37 14.21
CA ILE A 346 1.41 -17.52 13.08
C ILE A 346 1.69 -16.36 12.15
N LYS A 347 1.88 -16.65 10.87
CA LYS A 347 2.05 -15.67 9.80
C LYS A 347 0.79 -15.65 8.95
N LEU A 348 0.25 -14.46 8.76
CA LEU A 348 -0.79 -14.19 7.77
C LEU A 348 -0.16 -13.42 6.60
N HIS A 349 -0.09 -14.08 5.46
CA HIS A 349 0.36 -13.51 4.20
C HIS A 349 -0.83 -12.90 3.48
N SER A 350 -0.76 -11.62 3.18
CA SER A 350 -1.81 -10.89 2.49
C SER A 350 -1.23 -10.16 1.30
N PHE A 351 -2.06 -10.01 0.28
CA PHE A 351 -1.76 -9.26 -0.92
C PHE A 351 -2.87 -8.22 -1.15
N ARG A 352 -2.49 -7.04 -1.66
CA ARG A 352 -3.45 -5.99 -2.01
C ARG A 352 -3.29 -5.62 -3.47
N SER A 353 -4.38 -5.73 -4.22
CA SER A 353 -4.47 -5.21 -5.58
C SER A 353 -4.35 -3.68 -5.59
N LEU A 354 -4.06 -3.14 -6.76
CA LEU A 354 -4.01 -1.71 -7.02
C LEU A 354 -5.44 -1.14 -7.15
N PRO A 355 -5.68 0.12 -6.76
CA PRO A 355 -6.97 0.77 -7.00
C PRO A 355 -7.30 0.83 -8.51
N ARG A 356 -8.52 0.42 -8.87
CA ARG A 356 -9.03 0.37 -10.25
C ARG A 356 -10.22 1.31 -10.49
N ASP A 357 -10.39 2.30 -9.61
CA ASP A 357 -11.38 3.39 -9.71
C ASP A 357 -11.01 4.47 -10.74
N ALA A 358 -9.84 4.35 -11.38
CA ALA A 358 -9.43 5.17 -12.52
C ALA A 358 -8.48 4.39 -13.43
N PRO A 359 -8.27 4.85 -14.68
CA PRO A 359 -7.27 4.28 -15.57
C PRO A 359 -5.90 4.14 -14.91
N LEU A 360 -5.18 3.06 -15.24
CA LEU A 360 -3.93 2.70 -14.59
C LEU A 360 -2.84 2.35 -15.60
N MET A 361 -1.66 2.94 -15.43
CA MET A 361 -0.46 2.63 -16.20
C MET A 361 0.65 2.18 -15.24
N LEU A 362 1.19 0.97 -15.44
CA LEU A 362 2.34 0.45 -14.69
C LEU A 362 3.60 0.49 -15.54
N LEU A 363 4.68 1.02 -15.00
CA LEU A 363 5.98 1.13 -15.67
C LEU A 363 7.02 0.34 -14.87
N ASP A 364 7.27 -0.91 -15.23
CA ASP A 364 8.18 -1.79 -14.48
C ASP A 364 9.16 -2.47 -15.43
N ALA A 365 10.44 -2.54 -15.07
CA ALA A 365 11.42 -3.28 -15.87
C ALA A 365 11.29 -4.80 -15.65
N ASP A 366 10.85 -5.19 -14.45
CA ASP A 366 10.69 -6.58 -14.02
C ASP A 366 9.23 -7.05 -14.12
N ALA A 367 8.40 -6.35 -14.91
CA ALA A 367 6.98 -6.67 -14.99
C ALA A 367 6.79 -8.12 -15.48
N ASP A 368 5.97 -8.86 -14.75
CA ASP A 368 5.60 -10.25 -15.04
C ASP A 368 4.09 -10.33 -15.29
N PRO A 369 3.61 -11.06 -16.31
CA PRO A 369 2.18 -11.14 -16.62
C PRO A 369 1.30 -11.66 -15.48
N GLU A 370 1.75 -12.67 -14.73
CA GLU A 370 0.97 -13.26 -13.63
C GLU A 370 0.90 -12.28 -12.45
N ILE A 371 2.04 -11.70 -12.06
CA ILE A 371 2.09 -10.69 -10.99
C ILE A 371 1.27 -9.46 -11.38
N THR A 372 1.35 -9.03 -12.64
CA THR A 372 0.59 -7.91 -13.19
C THR A 372 -0.90 -8.18 -13.09
N ASN A 373 -1.37 -9.34 -13.53
CA ASN A 373 -2.79 -9.68 -13.46
C ASN A 373 -3.31 -9.73 -12.02
N ARG A 374 -2.49 -10.19 -11.06
CA ARG A 374 -2.85 -10.11 -9.62
C ARG A 374 -2.90 -8.67 -9.12
N LEU A 375 -1.97 -7.81 -9.53
CA LEU A 375 -1.92 -6.41 -9.12
C LEU A 375 -3.05 -5.56 -9.71
N ALA A 376 -3.29 -5.72 -11.00
CA ALA A 376 -4.26 -4.97 -11.78
C ALA A 376 -4.94 -5.93 -12.76
N GLU A 377 -5.99 -6.57 -12.29
CA GLU A 377 -6.76 -7.52 -13.08
C GLU A 377 -7.24 -6.88 -14.39
N GLY A 378 -7.10 -7.64 -15.49
CA GLY A 378 -7.44 -7.19 -16.83
C GLY A 378 -6.46 -6.18 -17.46
N ALA A 379 -5.31 -5.91 -16.85
CA ALA A 379 -4.30 -5.02 -17.43
C ALA A 379 -3.71 -5.60 -18.72
N ARG A 380 -3.70 -4.80 -19.80
CA ARG A 380 -2.99 -5.13 -21.04
C ARG A 380 -1.48 -5.15 -20.76
N PHE A 381 -0.83 -6.29 -20.96
CA PHE A 381 0.61 -6.43 -20.77
C PHE A 381 1.37 -6.15 -22.07
N VAL A 382 2.31 -5.22 -22.05
CA VAL A 382 3.08 -4.78 -23.22
C VAL A 382 4.59 -4.88 -22.93
N PRO A 383 5.29 -5.91 -23.43
CA PRO A 383 6.73 -5.99 -23.33
C PRO A 383 7.40 -5.15 -24.42
N ILE A 384 8.35 -4.31 -24.00
CA ILE A 384 9.21 -3.48 -24.85
C ILE A 384 10.64 -3.65 -24.35
N GLU A 385 11.31 -4.67 -24.89
CA GLU A 385 12.66 -5.04 -24.48
C GLU A 385 13.67 -4.59 -25.53
N ALA A 386 14.70 -3.88 -25.10
CA ALA A 386 15.81 -3.46 -25.95
C ALA A 386 17.12 -4.10 -25.52
N LYS A 387 18.01 -4.32 -26.48
CA LYS A 387 19.32 -4.90 -26.22
C LYS A 387 20.06 -4.05 -25.17
N PRO A 388 20.57 -4.65 -24.07
CA PRO A 388 21.28 -3.89 -23.05
C PRO A 388 22.55 -3.24 -23.63
N GLU A 389 22.73 -1.94 -23.43
CA GLU A 389 24.00 -1.24 -23.70
C GLU A 389 24.99 -1.44 -22.52
N ALA A 390 25.19 -2.69 -22.09
CA ALA A 390 26.13 -3.02 -21.01
C ALA A 390 27.31 -3.82 -21.58
N GLU A 391 28.50 -3.23 -21.54
CA GLU A 391 29.75 -3.93 -21.81
C GLU A 391 30.10 -4.79 -20.57
N ILE A 392 29.79 -6.09 -20.62
CA ILE A 392 30.10 -7.01 -19.52
C ILE A 392 31.59 -7.36 -19.60
N ILE A 393 32.42 -6.67 -18.83
CA ILE A 393 33.84 -7.03 -18.64
C ILE A 393 33.92 -8.04 -17.49
N GLN A 394 34.03 -9.32 -17.83
CA GLN A 394 34.28 -10.36 -16.84
C GLN A 394 35.77 -10.35 -16.45
N VAL A 395 36.09 -9.80 -15.28
CA VAL A 395 37.45 -9.84 -14.74
C VAL A 395 37.65 -11.15 -14.00
N SER A 396 38.32 -12.11 -14.65
CA SER A 396 38.83 -13.31 -14.00
C SER A 396 39.99 -12.93 -13.08
N GLY A 397 39.74 -12.89 -11.77
CA GLY A 397 40.80 -12.78 -10.78
C GLY A 397 41.73 -13.99 -10.86
N LYS A 398 43.04 -13.74 -10.96
CA LYS A 398 44.08 -14.75 -10.78
C LYS A 398 44.28 -15.07 -9.30
#